data_AF-A0A9E1RLU4-F1
#
_entry.id   AF-A0A9E1RLU4-F1
#
_cell.length_a   1.000
_cell.length_b   1.000
_cell.length_c   1.000
_cell.angle_alpha   90.00
_cell.angle_beta   90.00
_cell.angle_gamma   90.00
#
_symmetry.space_group_name_H-M   'P 1'
#
loop_
_entity.id
_entity.type
_entity.pdbx_description
1 polymer ?
#
loop_
_entity_poly.entity_id
_entity_poly.type
_entity_poly.pdbx_seq_one_letter_code
_entity_poly.pdbx_strand_id
1 'polypeptide(L)'
;MEITGPTKKFILGVLLLSVMMLLSFLVPGLPPEASAFSGSPCPSYSIQDVFDDPAGNWDGDQVNNSDELFNGLNPCTIDTTQFCANGGNPLCQYYTYVYVGYPTACQVSITTYPSANYDGDGIPNNDEVRNGADPCQHPCPHPTNADLALNPNGSWDADGISNVIEVWQGTNPCDGYTYNPCPYYSLAQVNGMPTLDWDRDG
;
A
#
# COMPACT_ATOMS: atom_id res chain seq x y z
N MET A 1 48.14 -45.64 2.89
CA MET A 1 47.13 -44.57 2.91
C MET A 1 47.93 -43.28 3.07
N GLU A 2 47.94 -42.33 2.15
CA GLU A 2 46.93 -41.91 1.19
C GLU A 2 47.55 -41.60 -0.19
N ILE A 3 46.64 -41.53 -1.17
CA ILE A 3 46.85 -41.37 -2.60
C ILE A 3 46.61 -39.90 -2.93
N THR A 4 47.65 -39.17 -3.32
CA THR A 4 47.54 -37.82 -3.90
C THR A 4 47.92 -37.88 -5.37
N GLY A 5 46.91 -37.82 -6.24
CA GLY A 5 47.06 -37.73 -7.69
C GLY A 5 47.25 -36.28 -8.18
N PRO A 6 47.98 -36.05 -9.28
CA PRO A 6 48.16 -34.72 -9.84
C PRO A 6 47.19 -34.40 -10.99
N THR A 7 46.62 -33.19 -10.90
CA THR A 7 46.29 -32.21 -11.96
C THR A 7 46.00 -32.68 -13.40
N LYS A 8 44.81 -32.31 -13.91
CA LYS A 8 44.58 -32.07 -15.35
C LYS A 8 43.80 -30.77 -15.57
N LYS A 9 44.44 -29.83 -16.28
CA LYS A 9 43.81 -28.69 -16.96
C LYS A 9 42.86 -29.22 -18.03
N PHE A 10 41.65 -28.66 -18.14
CA PHE A 10 40.80 -28.87 -19.31
C PHE A 10 40.06 -27.57 -19.69
N ILE A 11 40.35 -27.16 -20.92
CA ILE A 11 39.51 -26.48 -21.93
C ILE A 11 39.09 -25.02 -21.69
N LEU A 12 39.87 -24.19 -22.38
CA LEU A 12 39.55 -22.92 -23.02
C LEU A 12 38.25 -23.02 -23.85
N GLY A 13 37.20 -22.30 -23.45
CA GLY A 13 35.92 -22.25 -24.16
C GLY A 13 35.26 -20.89 -24.03
N VAL A 14 35.56 -20.00 -24.98
CA VAL A 14 34.69 -18.94 -25.51
C VAL A 14 34.03 -18.01 -24.47
N LEU A 15 34.83 -17.08 -23.94
CA LEU A 15 34.35 -15.82 -23.37
C LEU A 15 34.50 -14.75 -24.46
N LEU A 16 33.39 -14.25 -25.01
CA LEU A 16 33.21 -12.92 -25.63
C LEU A 16 31.95 -12.94 -26.49
N LEU A 17 30.98 -12.05 -26.14
CA LEU A 17 29.66 -11.77 -26.73
C LEU A 17 28.58 -12.08 -25.69
N SER A 18 27.66 -11.21 -25.31
CA SER A 18 27.30 -9.89 -25.81
C SER A 18 26.17 -9.45 -24.85
N VAL A 19 26.31 -8.33 -24.14
CA VAL A 19 25.50 -7.12 -24.39
C VAL A 19 24.19 -7.05 -23.58
N MET A 20 24.15 -6.03 -22.72
CA MET A 20 22.98 -5.23 -22.34
C MET A 20 21.84 -5.89 -21.56
N MET A 21 22.01 -6.00 -20.24
CA MET A 21 20.84 -5.93 -19.36
C MET A 21 21.20 -5.25 -18.06
N LEU A 22 21.42 -3.93 -18.10
CA LEU A 22 21.28 -3.12 -16.89
C LEU A 22 21.10 -1.64 -17.28
N LEU A 23 19.97 -1.11 -16.82
CA LEU A 23 19.70 0.29 -16.49
C LEU A 23 19.41 1.25 -17.64
N SER A 24 18.12 1.28 -18.02
CA SER A 24 17.43 2.49 -18.48
C SER A 24 15.93 2.36 -18.22
N PHE A 25 15.45 2.81 -17.06
CA PHE A 25 14.07 3.30 -16.93
C PHE A 25 14.12 4.63 -16.18
N LEU A 26 14.03 5.71 -16.94
CA LEU A 26 13.76 7.05 -16.47
C LEU A 26 12.45 7.51 -17.10
N VAL A 27 11.63 8.11 -16.23
CA VAL A 27 10.43 8.92 -16.43
C VAL A 27 9.07 8.20 -16.21
N PRO A 28 8.34 8.58 -15.14
CA PRO A 28 6.94 8.22 -14.94
C PRO A 28 6.05 9.03 -15.89
N GLY A 29 5.33 8.32 -16.76
CA GLY A 29 4.16 8.88 -17.43
C GLY A 29 2.97 8.84 -16.48
N LEU A 30 2.34 9.99 -16.24
CA LEU A 30 1.01 10.08 -15.61
C LEU A 30 -0.05 9.50 -16.56
N PRO A 31 -1.19 9.04 -16.02
CA PRO A 31 -1.90 7.86 -16.50
C PRO A 31 -2.95 8.20 -17.57
N PRO A 32 -3.29 7.24 -18.42
CA PRO A 32 -4.63 7.11 -18.94
C PRO A 32 -5.26 5.83 -18.40
N GLU A 33 -6.14 6.04 -17.43
CA GLU A 33 -7.37 5.27 -17.16
C GLU A 33 -7.22 3.81 -16.72
N ALA A 34 -7.81 3.51 -15.55
CA ALA A 34 -8.20 2.19 -15.08
C ALA A 34 -7.36 1.03 -15.64
N SER A 35 -6.15 0.85 -15.12
CA SER A 35 -5.32 -0.28 -15.53
C SER A 35 -5.95 -1.55 -14.97
N ALA A 36 -6.75 -2.16 -15.82
CA ALA A 36 -7.21 -3.51 -15.78
C ALA A 36 -6.11 -4.45 -15.24
N PHE A 37 -6.52 -5.45 -14.48
CA PHE A 37 -5.64 -6.46 -13.90
C PHE A 37 -4.62 -6.94 -14.93
N SER A 38 -3.34 -7.04 -14.55
CA SER A 38 -2.23 -7.36 -15.46
C SER A 38 -2.56 -8.61 -16.30
N GLY A 39 -2.75 -8.43 -17.61
CA GLY A 39 -3.21 -9.48 -18.53
C GLY A 39 -4.59 -9.25 -19.15
N SER A 40 -5.32 -8.22 -18.73
CA SER A 40 -6.62 -7.89 -19.31
C SER A 40 -6.50 -7.27 -20.71
N PRO A 41 -7.39 -7.64 -21.66
CA PRO A 41 -7.47 -7.07 -23.01
C PRO A 41 -8.09 -5.65 -23.05
N CYS A 42 -8.53 -5.11 -21.91
CA CYS A 42 -9.14 -3.78 -21.87
C CYS A 42 -8.18 -2.65 -22.31
N PRO A 43 -8.67 -1.60 -22.98
CA PRO A 43 -10.07 -1.15 -23.08
C PRO A 43 -10.89 -1.78 -24.22
N SER A 44 -10.33 -2.72 -24.98
CA SER A 44 -11.01 -3.36 -26.12
C SER A 44 -10.88 -4.88 -26.05
N TYR A 45 -11.98 -5.57 -25.75
CA TYR A 45 -12.01 -7.03 -25.71
C TYR A 45 -12.61 -7.62 -26.99
N SER A 46 -12.28 -8.88 -27.26
CA SER A 46 -12.98 -9.73 -28.21
C SER A 46 -13.74 -10.82 -27.46
N ILE A 47 -14.73 -11.41 -28.13
CA ILE A 47 -15.45 -12.57 -27.60
C ILE A 47 -14.49 -13.75 -27.33
N GLN A 48 -13.40 -13.88 -28.11
CA GLN A 48 -12.41 -14.92 -27.89
C GLN A 48 -11.66 -14.72 -26.57
N ASP A 49 -11.32 -13.48 -26.23
CA ASP A 49 -10.64 -13.18 -24.97
C ASP A 49 -11.51 -13.59 -23.78
N VAL A 50 -12.84 -13.39 -23.87
CA VAL A 50 -13.78 -13.77 -22.80
C VAL A 50 -13.86 -15.29 -22.68
N PHE A 51 -13.68 -16.03 -23.77
CA PHE A 51 -13.61 -17.49 -23.72
C PHE A 51 -12.24 -18.00 -23.22
N ASP A 52 -11.17 -17.24 -23.40
CA ASP A 52 -9.84 -17.57 -22.92
C ASP A 52 -9.71 -17.31 -21.41
N ASP A 53 -10.45 -16.33 -20.88
CA ASP A 53 -10.53 -16.00 -19.45
C ASP A 53 -11.98 -15.72 -18.98
N PRO A 54 -12.86 -16.72 -18.94
CA PRO A 54 -14.29 -16.51 -18.65
C PRO A 54 -14.57 -16.15 -17.19
N ALA A 55 -13.71 -16.57 -16.27
CA ALA A 55 -13.81 -16.29 -14.84
C ALA A 55 -12.95 -15.10 -14.39
N GLY A 56 -12.28 -14.43 -15.33
CA GLY A 56 -11.52 -13.21 -15.05
C GLY A 56 -12.43 -12.04 -14.69
N ASN A 57 -11.83 -11.03 -14.06
CA ASN A 57 -12.49 -9.79 -13.64
C ASN A 57 -11.63 -8.62 -14.17
N TRP A 58 -11.80 -8.34 -15.46
CA TRP A 58 -10.88 -7.46 -16.19
C TRP A 58 -11.01 -5.99 -15.81
N ASP A 59 -12.21 -5.53 -15.50
CA ASP A 59 -12.50 -4.15 -15.11
C ASP A 59 -12.45 -3.93 -13.58
N GLY A 60 -12.36 -5.02 -12.81
CA GLY A 60 -12.19 -5.00 -11.36
C GLY A 60 -13.49 -4.90 -10.58
N ASP A 61 -14.66 -4.98 -11.23
CA ASP A 61 -15.96 -4.79 -10.59
C ASP A 61 -16.51 -6.03 -9.87
N GLN A 62 -15.78 -7.16 -9.98
CA GLN A 62 -16.09 -8.44 -9.32
C GLN A 62 -17.21 -9.24 -9.98
N VAL A 63 -17.68 -8.83 -11.17
CA VAL A 63 -18.41 -9.70 -12.09
C VAL A 63 -17.39 -10.39 -12.99
N ASN A 64 -17.63 -11.66 -13.31
CA ASN A 64 -16.75 -12.39 -14.22
C ASN A 64 -17.05 -12.00 -15.68
N ASN A 65 -16.02 -11.95 -16.53
CA ASN A 65 -16.11 -11.55 -17.93
C ASN A 65 -17.24 -12.29 -18.70
N SER A 66 -17.42 -13.59 -18.45
CA SER A 66 -18.49 -14.35 -19.10
C SER A 66 -19.88 -13.95 -18.61
N ASP A 67 -20.03 -13.66 -17.32
CA ASP A 67 -21.31 -13.25 -16.74
C ASP A 67 -21.74 -11.88 -17.28
N GLU A 68 -20.79 -10.96 -17.46
CA GLU A 68 -21.04 -9.67 -18.09
C GLU A 68 -21.49 -9.84 -19.54
N LEU A 69 -20.73 -10.62 -20.33
CA LEU A 69 -21.05 -10.88 -21.74
C LEU A 69 -22.44 -11.53 -21.90
N PHE A 70 -22.81 -12.49 -21.04
CA PHE A 70 -24.12 -13.16 -21.11
C PHE A 70 -25.28 -12.27 -20.66
N ASN A 71 -25.03 -11.26 -19.83
CA ASN A 71 -26.04 -10.32 -19.35
C ASN A 71 -26.05 -8.99 -20.13
N GLY A 72 -25.28 -8.91 -21.23
CA GLY A 72 -25.24 -7.74 -22.11
C GLY A 72 -24.50 -6.54 -21.52
N LEU A 73 -23.61 -6.80 -20.56
CA LEU A 73 -22.70 -5.85 -19.94
C LEU A 73 -21.36 -5.87 -20.65
N ASN A 74 -20.46 -4.97 -20.25
CA ASN A 74 -19.17 -4.82 -20.91
C ASN A 74 -18.01 -5.18 -19.96
N PRO A 75 -17.29 -6.29 -20.22
CA PRO A 75 -16.13 -6.78 -19.45
C PRO A 75 -14.97 -5.81 -19.19
N CYS A 76 -15.00 -4.63 -19.80
CA CYS A 76 -13.99 -3.59 -19.62
C CYS A 76 -14.50 -2.35 -18.92
N THR A 77 -15.75 -2.34 -18.45
CA THR A 77 -16.35 -1.17 -17.81
C THR A 77 -17.09 -1.57 -16.56
N ILE A 78 -16.72 -0.92 -15.46
CA ILE A 78 -17.35 -1.11 -14.16
C ILE A 78 -18.86 -0.81 -14.27
N ASP A 79 -19.66 -1.86 -14.32
CA ASP A 79 -21.11 -1.78 -14.52
C ASP A 79 -21.91 -2.76 -13.64
N THR A 80 -21.29 -3.30 -12.58
CA THR A 80 -21.91 -3.98 -11.43
C THR A 80 -23.30 -3.47 -11.04
N THR A 81 -23.51 -2.16 -11.02
CA THR A 81 -24.81 -1.55 -10.69
C THR A 81 -25.90 -1.91 -11.70
N GLN A 82 -25.55 -1.98 -12.99
CA GLN A 82 -26.42 -2.40 -14.09
C GLN A 82 -26.65 -3.92 -14.10
N PHE A 83 -25.66 -4.72 -13.69
CA PHE A 83 -25.84 -6.16 -13.42
C PHE A 83 -26.89 -6.42 -12.34
N CYS A 84 -26.80 -5.68 -11.23
CA CYS A 84 -27.69 -5.83 -10.08
C CYS A 84 -29.12 -5.31 -10.34
N ALA A 85 -29.28 -4.30 -11.20
CA ALA A 85 -30.59 -3.70 -11.51
C ALA A 85 -31.48 -4.58 -12.39
N ASN A 86 -30.90 -5.46 -13.22
CA ASN A 86 -31.63 -6.27 -14.20
C ASN A 86 -31.94 -7.70 -13.77
N GLY A 87 -31.84 -8.00 -12.46
CA GLY A 87 -32.13 -9.34 -11.94
C GLY A 87 -30.98 -10.33 -12.13
N GLY A 88 -29.74 -9.84 -12.22
CA GLY A 88 -28.55 -10.67 -12.06
C GLY A 88 -28.66 -11.51 -10.78
N ASN A 89 -28.21 -12.77 -10.86
CA ASN A 89 -28.19 -13.84 -9.86
C ASN A 89 -28.55 -13.43 -8.40
N PRO A 90 -29.33 -14.23 -7.63
CA PRO A 90 -29.52 -14.03 -6.18
C PRO A 90 -28.22 -13.89 -5.35
N LEU A 91 -27.06 -14.14 -5.95
CA LEU A 91 -25.72 -13.76 -5.49
C LEU A 91 -25.29 -12.33 -5.83
N CYS A 92 -26.19 -11.35 -6.03
CA CYS A 92 -25.87 -9.90 -5.90
C CYS A 92 -25.42 -9.50 -4.46
N GLN A 93 -24.94 -10.48 -3.70
CA GLN A 93 -24.01 -10.37 -2.60
C GLN A 93 -22.64 -10.89 -3.07
N TYR A 94 -22.11 -10.36 -4.17
CA TYR A 94 -20.65 -10.36 -4.27
C TYR A 94 -20.18 -9.49 -3.11
N TYR A 95 -19.22 -10.03 -2.35
CA TYR A 95 -18.57 -9.31 -1.28
C TYR A 95 -17.86 -8.09 -1.89
N THR A 96 -18.63 -7.02 -2.08
CA THR A 96 -18.19 -5.76 -1.53
C THR A 96 -17.73 -6.13 -0.13
N TYR A 97 -16.43 -5.98 0.14
CA TYR A 97 -16.07 -5.64 1.50
C TYR A 97 -16.80 -4.33 1.75
N VAL A 98 -18.10 -4.41 2.08
CA VAL A 98 -18.73 -3.39 2.87
C VAL A 98 -17.90 -3.48 4.13
N TYR A 99 -16.88 -2.65 4.22
CA TYR A 99 -16.32 -2.29 5.49
C TYR A 99 -17.42 -1.51 6.17
N VAL A 100 -18.38 -2.26 6.70
CA VAL A 100 -19.51 -1.79 7.49
C VAL A 100 -18.89 -1.12 8.70
N GLY A 101 -18.68 0.20 8.62
CA GLY A 101 -17.98 0.96 9.65
C GLY A 101 -17.21 2.17 9.13
N TYR A 102 -16.81 2.21 7.86
CA TYR A 102 -16.00 3.32 7.35
C TYR A 102 -16.84 4.48 6.78
N PRO A 103 -16.36 5.74 6.92
CA PRO A 103 -16.97 6.88 6.25
C PRO A 103 -17.02 6.64 4.75
N THR A 104 -18.07 7.11 4.08
CA THR A 104 -18.29 6.89 2.63
C THR A 104 -17.12 7.34 1.78
N ALA A 105 -16.41 8.41 2.15
CA ALA A 105 -15.24 8.89 1.43
C ALA A 105 -14.02 7.96 1.58
N CYS A 106 -13.80 7.39 2.76
CA CYS A 106 -12.72 6.44 2.97
C CYS A 106 -12.97 5.14 2.22
N GLN A 107 -14.21 4.65 2.28
CA GLN A 107 -14.60 3.44 1.56
C GLN A 107 -14.30 3.56 0.06
N VAL A 108 -14.60 4.70 -0.56
CA VAL A 108 -14.23 4.97 -1.96
C VAL A 108 -12.71 4.94 -2.15
N SER A 109 -11.93 5.50 -1.22
CA SER A 109 -10.46 5.47 -1.29
C SER A 109 -9.92 4.04 -1.24
N ILE A 110 -10.39 3.21 -0.31
CA ILE A 110 -9.94 1.82 -0.16
C ILE A 110 -10.23 1.02 -1.43
N THR A 111 -11.42 1.19 -2.03
CA THR A 111 -11.84 0.40 -3.19
C THR A 111 -11.28 0.91 -4.51
N THR A 112 -11.26 2.23 -4.71
CA THR A 112 -10.89 2.86 -5.99
C THR A 112 -9.40 3.21 -6.05
N TYR A 113 -8.78 3.46 -4.90
CA TYR A 113 -7.37 3.86 -4.79
C TYR A 113 -6.63 3.01 -3.74
N PRO A 114 -6.50 1.68 -3.94
CA PRO A 114 -5.91 0.77 -2.95
C PRO A 114 -4.44 1.06 -2.63
N SER A 115 -3.71 1.74 -3.52
CA SER A 115 -2.32 2.17 -3.28
C SER A 115 -2.20 3.61 -2.76
N ALA A 116 -3.31 4.31 -2.54
CA ALA A 116 -3.31 5.60 -1.86
C ALA A 116 -3.11 5.40 -0.35
N ASN A 117 -2.91 6.51 0.35
CA ASN A 117 -2.77 6.60 1.80
C ASN A 117 -3.83 7.59 2.27
N TYR A 118 -5.01 7.07 2.62
CA TYR A 118 -6.19 7.92 2.87
C TYR A 118 -6.10 8.66 4.19
N ASP A 119 -5.63 7.98 5.23
CA ASP A 119 -5.53 8.50 6.60
C ASP A 119 -4.25 9.33 6.83
N GLY A 120 -3.26 9.18 5.95
CA GLY A 120 -2.05 9.99 5.90
C GLY A 120 -0.88 9.45 6.71
N ASP A 121 -0.93 8.21 7.20
CA ASP A 121 0.07 7.67 8.15
C ASP A 121 1.38 7.18 7.49
N GLY A 122 1.36 7.06 6.15
CA GLY A 122 2.50 6.68 5.32
C GLY A 122 2.42 5.25 4.79
N ILE A 123 1.41 4.48 5.19
CA ILE A 123 1.13 3.13 4.74
C ILE A 123 0.02 3.16 3.66
N PRO A 124 0.12 2.34 2.60
CA PRO A 124 -0.95 2.26 1.60
C PRO A 124 -2.19 1.51 2.11
N ASN A 125 -3.39 1.93 1.68
CA ASN A 125 -4.68 1.36 2.09
C ASN A 125 -4.73 -0.17 1.98
N ASN A 126 -4.16 -0.74 0.90
CA ASN A 126 -4.16 -2.19 0.68
C ASN A 126 -3.22 -2.96 1.61
N ASP A 127 -2.15 -2.34 2.08
CA ASP A 127 -1.23 -2.93 3.04
C ASP A 127 -1.84 -2.91 4.44
N GLU A 128 -2.55 -1.85 4.80
CA GLU A 128 -3.27 -1.75 6.08
C GLU A 128 -4.37 -2.81 6.17
N VAL A 129 -5.24 -2.87 5.15
CA VAL A 129 -6.28 -3.89 5.03
C VAL A 129 -5.72 -5.30 5.15
N ARG A 130 -4.61 -5.59 4.46
CA ARG A 130 -4.00 -6.93 4.45
C ARG A 130 -3.46 -7.32 5.82
N ASN A 131 -3.04 -6.35 6.62
CA ASN A 131 -2.45 -6.56 7.94
C ASN A 131 -3.43 -6.28 9.10
N GLY A 132 -4.66 -5.89 8.80
CA GLY A 132 -5.73 -5.65 9.78
C GLY A 132 -5.63 -4.30 10.50
N ALA A 133 -4.92 -3.33 9.93
CA ALA A 133 -4.96 -1.92 10.33
C ALA A 133 -6.17 -1.21 9.68
N ASP A 134 -6.54 -0.04 10.21
CA ASP A 134 -7.66 0.76 9.73
C ASP A 134 -7.19 1.84 8.74
N PRO A 135 -7.37 1.64 7.41
CA PRO A 135 -6.96 2.62 6.39
C PRO A 135 -7.72 3.94 6.41
N CYS A 136 -8.72 4.07 7.28
CA CYS A 136 -9.51 5.28 7.45
C CYS A 136 -9.10 6.12 8.64
N GLN A 137 -8.23 5.60 9.52
CA GLN A 137 -7.87 6.26 10.76
C GLN A 137 -6.39 6.23 10.99
N HIS A 138 -5.81 7.43 11.01
CA HIS A 138 -4.44 7.61 11.42
C HIS A 138 -4.26 6.96 12.81
N PRO A 139 -3.17 6.22 13.06
CA PRO A 139 -3.05 5.41 14.29
C PRO A 139 -3.23 6.21 15.59
N CYS A 140 -2.88 7.49 15.60
CA CYS A 140 -3.14 8.37 16.72
C CYS A 140 -4.56 8.97 16.69
N PRO A 141 -5.27 9.00 17.83
CA PRO A 141 -4.77 8.89 19.20
C PRO A 141 -4.83 7.49 19.83
N HIS A 142 -5.25 6.46 19.10
CA HIS A 142 -5.55 5.13 19.65
C HIS A 142 -4.93 4.01 18.81
N PRO A 143 -3.60 3.85 18.82
CA PRO A 143 -2.94 2.92 17.95
C PRO A 143 -3.24 1.48 18.35
N THR A 144 -3.34 0.62 17.35
CA THR A 144 -3.53 -0.81 17.49
C THR A 144 -2.20 -1.56 17.32
N ASN A 145 -2.21 -2.85 17.66
CA ASN A 145 -1.06 -3.72 17.40
C ASN A 145 -0.79 -3.90 15.90
N ALA A 146 -1.80 -3.76 15.03
CA ALA A 146 -1.64 -3.86 13.59
C ALA A 146 -0.88 -2.65 13.05
N ASP A 147 -1.24 -1.45 13.51
CA ASP A 147 -0.57 -0.20 13.16
C ASP A 147 0.91 -0.24 13.58
N LEU A 148 1.17 -0.67 14.82
CA LEU A 148 2.53 -0.79 15.34
C LEU A 148 3.37 -1.81 14.55
N ALA A 149 2.75 -2.88 14.06
CA ALA A 149 3.45 -3.89 13.25
C ALA A 149 3.81 -3.37 11.85
N LEU A 150 2.99 -2.48 11.28
CA LEU A 150 3.22 -1.87 9.98
C LEU A 150 4.29 -0.77 10.02
N ASN A 151 4.31 0.04 11.09
CA ASN A 151 5.24 1.16 11.22
C ASN A 151 5.96 1.21 12.59
N PRO A 152 6.74 0.18 12.98
CA PRO A 152 7.40 0.14 14.29
C PRO A 152 8.53 1.17 14.43
N ASN A 153 9.19 1.51 13.31
CA ASN A 153 10.33 2.43 13.29
C ASN A 153 9.95 3.88 12.90
N GLY A 154 8.68 4.12 12.57
CA GLY A 154 8.16 5.47 12.38
C GLY A 154 7.91 6.18 13.71
N SER A 155 7.49 7.44 13.64
CA SER A 155 7.11 8.29 14.78
C SER A 155 5.77 8.92 14.42
N TRP A 156 4.69 8.48 15.07
CA TRP A 156 3.34 8.98 14.74
C TRP A 156 3.06 10.39 15.26
N ASP A 157 3.71 10.78 16.35
CA ASP A 157 3.64 12.13 16.92
C ASP A 157 4.75 13.09 16.41
N ALA A 158 5.65 12.57 15.58
CA ALA A 158 6.76 13.29 14.97
C ALA A 158 7.75 13.92 15.97
N ASP A 159 7.93 13.31 17.15
CA ASP A 159 8.90 13.77 18.16
C ASP A 159 10.35 13.26 17.93
N GLY A 160 10.52 12.33 16.99
CA GLY A 160 11.82 11.76 16.62
C GLY A 160 12.22 10.51 17.41
N ILE A 161 11.37 10.04 18.32
CA ILE A 161 11.45 8.72 18.95
C ILE A 161 10.54 7.77 18.15
N SER A 162 10.98 6.52 17.95
CA SER A 162 10.15 5.58 17.19
C SER A 162 9.10 4.91 18.06
N ASN A 163 7.96 4.57 17.43
CA ASN A 163 6.82 3.92 18.07
C ASN A 163 7.24 2.68 18.90
N VAL A 164 8.13 1.83 18.37
CA VAL A 164 8.62 0.64 19.09
C VAL A 164 9.47 0.98 20.31
N ILE A 165 10.23 2.09 20.27
CA ILE A 165 11.04 2.54 21.39
C ILE A 165 10.14 3.10 22.49
N GLU A 166 9.13 3.87 22.13
CA GLU A 166 8.16 4.41 23.08
C GLU A 166 7.38 3.31 23.79
N VAL A 167 6.85 2.33 23.03
CA VAL A 167 6.20 1.15 23.62
C VAL A 167 7.14 0.39 24.55
N TRP A 168 8.42 0.25 24.18
CA TRP A 168 9.42 -0.42 25.02
C TRP A 168 9.73 0.36 26.31
N GLN A 169 9.73 1.69 26.25
CA GLN A 169 9.93 2.58 27.41
C GLN A 169 8.65 2.78 28.24
N GLY A 170 7.50 2.34 27.73
CA GLY A 170 6.19 2.53 28.36
C GLY A 170 5.65 3.96 28.22
N THR A 171 6.13 4.73 27.25
CA THR A 171 5.55 6.01 26.85
C THR A 171 4.45 5.78 25.81
N ASN A 172 3.66 6.83 25.51
CA ASN A 172 2.56 6.76 24.55
C ASN A 172 3.05 7.22 23.16
N PRO A 173 3.01 6.38 22.12
CA PRO A 173 3.43 6.71 20.74
C PRO A 173 2.70 7.87 20.05
N CYS A 174 1.71 8.45 20.71
CA CYS A 174 0.91 9.56 20.23
C CYS A 174 1.08 10.83 21.06
N ASP A 175 1.98 10.82 22.04
CA ASP A 175 2.24 11.94 22.94
C ASP A 175 3.70 12.37 22.84
N GLY A 176 3.93 13.30 21.91
CA GLY A 176 5.27 13.72 21.54
C GLY A 176 6.06 14.28 22.71
N TYR A 177 7.27 13.78 22.88
CA TYR A 177 8.21 14.32 23.84
C TYR A 177 8.89 15.57 23.31
N THR A 178 8.37 16.75 23.68
CA THR A 178 9.12 17.98 23.49
C THR A 178 10.10 18.16 24.64
N TYR A 179 11.40 17.92 24.39
CA TYR A 179 12.44 18.24 25.36
C TYR A 179 12.44 19.75 25.64
N ASN A 180 12.06 20.11 26.86
CA ASN A 180 12.28 21.45 27.36
C ASN A 180 13.65 21.45 28.07
N PRO A 181 14.70 22.07 27.49
CA PRO A 181 16.01 22.14 28.13
C PRO A 181 15.97 22.86 29.48
N CYS A 182 14.88 23.59 29.76
CA CYS A 182 14.74 24.48 30.89
C CYS A 182 13.43 24.20 31.63
N PRO A 183 13.38 23.17 32.50
CA PRO A 183 12.14 22.68 33.11
C PRO A 183 11.42 23.69 34.03
N TYR A 184 12.09 24.79 34.41
CA TYR A 184 11.51 25.88 35.20
C TYR A 184 10.70 26.90 34.39
N TYR A 185 10.78 26.83 33.06
CA TYR A 185 10.10 27.75 32.15
C TYR A 185 9.20 26.96 31.20
N SER A 186 8.05 27.52 30.82
CA SER A 186 7.21 26.90 29.80
C SER A 186 7.85 26.99 28.42
N LEU A 187 7.51 26.05 27.53
CA LEU A 187 7.97 26.06 26.14
C LEU A 187 7.62 27.39 25.42
N ALA A 188 6.48 27.99 25.74
CA ALA A 188 6.08 29.30 25.23
C ALA A 188 7.01 30.44 25.68
N GLN A 189 7.52 30.38 26.91
CA GLN A 189 8.50 31.35 27.41
C GLN A 189 9.84 31.17 26.70
N VAL A 190 10.31 29.93 26.57
CA VAL A 190 11.57 29.58 25.89
C VAL A 190 11.54 30.03 24.43
N ASN A 191 10.49 29.66 23.68
CA ASN A 191 10.31 30.07 22.28
C ASN A 191 10.10 31.58 22.10
N GLY A 192 9.62 32.27 23.14
CA GLY A 192 9.45 33.73 23.15
C GLY A 192 10.76 34.51 23.27
N MET A 193 11.86 33.87 23.69
CA MET A 193 13.20 34.49 23.72
C MET A 193 14.26 33.48 23.23
N PRO A 194 14.35 33.23 21.92
CA PRO A 194 15.27 32.22 21.37
C PRO A 194 16.76 32.53 21.55
N THR A 195 17.09 33.80 21.82
CA THR A 195 18.48 34.27 22.03
C THR A 195 18.89 34.30 23.49
N LEU A 196 17.98 33.95 24.41
CA LEU A 196 18.28 33.88 25.83
C LEU A 196 18.83 32.47 26.12
N ASP A 197 20.01 32.41 26.72
CA ASP A 197 20.58 31.18 27.26
C ASP A 197 19.83 30.81 28.56
N TRP A 198 18.86 29.91 28.42
CA TRP A 198 17.89 29.59 29.47
C TRP A 198 18.42 28.57 30.49
N ASP A 199 19.35 27.70 30.08
CA ASP A 199 20.03 26.68 30.89
C ASP A 199 21.40 27.13 31.41
N ARG A 200 21.92 28.27 30.94
CA ARG A 200 23.16 28.92 31.39
C ARG A 200 24.40 28.05 31.17
N ASP A 201 24.40 27.22 30.13
CA ASP A 201 25.52 26.32 29.84
C ASP A 201 26.57 26.92 28.89
N GLY A 202 26.27 28.09 28.29
CA GLY A 202 27.25 29.00 27.67
C GLY A 202 27.35 28.95 26.15
#